data_AF-A0A7V8VP99-F1
#
_entry.id   AF-A0A7V8VP99-F1
#
_cell.length_a   1.000
_cell.length_b   1.000
_cell.length_c   1.000
_cell.angle_alpha   90.00
_cell.angle_beta   90.00
_cell.angle_gamma   90.00
#
_symmetry.space_group_name_H-M   'P 1'
#
loop_
_entity.id
_entity.type
_entity.pdbx_description
1 polymer ?
#
loop_
_entity_poly.entity_id
_entity_poly.type
_entity_poly.pdbx_seq_one_letter_code
_entity_poly.pdbx_strand_id
1 'polypeptide(L)'
;MILSLPKLLRTAAWLALIIAFPGAAVQGTENISPLGRAPDWPALERFQGTMTQSEFTSALQNVYCTRGVGEVIQVEENLARFLIDREEQKWFTLRFAPDEKSRKRVGRRWKRAAYLPRARKGRELAGLKIALDPGHIGGKWAQMEERWFQVGDSKPIQEGDLTLRVAKLIAPKLRKLGASVSLVRPKTAPVTKKRPADLTETAKEILLRAGVAQPREDFAGPADPEKEQSIRWQDELLFYRNSEIRERARIVNTETKPDVVLCLHFNAESWEDPRNPTLVDRNHLHLLINGSYLPAELEFDDVRFEMLQRLLSRTHEEEFPLAEKAALALARRTQLPPYEYTTENVAKMGSTGYVFARNLIATRLYRCPVIYFEPYVMNSDEVFWRVQEGDYEGIRSVNGIDRPSIFREYADGVVEGLVDYYREAR
;
A
#
# COMPACT_ATOMS: atom_id res chain seq x y z
N MET A 1 19.81 -36.41 -24.10
CA MET A 1 18.88 -35.60 -24.94
C MET A 1 17.72 -35.18 -24.05
N ILE A 2 17.18 -33.97 -24.26
CA ILE A 2 16.25 -33.20 -23.40
C ILE A 2 17.04 -32.27 -22.44
N LEU A 3 17.69 -31.24 -22.99
CA LEU A 3 17.18 -29.87 -23.22
C LEU A 3 17.06 -29.04 -21.93
N SER A 4 18.14 -28.30 -21.69
CA SER A 4 18.23 -27.11 -20.84
C SER A 4 17.39 -25.96 -21.42
N LEU A 5 16.63 -25.28 -20.56
CA LEU A 5 16.16 -23.90 -20.77
C LEU A 5 16.51 -23.07 -19.51
N PRO A 6 16.62 -21.73 -19.62
CA PRO A 6 17.63 -20.95 -18.92
C PRO A 6 17.18 -20.42 -17.55
N LYS A 7 18.19 -20.17 -16.71
CA LYS A 7 18.11 -19.39 -15.48
C LYS A 7 17.48 -18.01 -15.76
N LEU A 8 16.19 -17.86 -15.46
CA LEU A 8 15.60 -16.54 -15.23
C LEU A 8 15.92 -16.13 -13.79
N LEU A 9 16.47 -14.92 -13.68
CA LEU A 9 16.90 -14.26 -12.47
C LEU A 9 15.86 -14.38 -11.35
N ARG A 10 16.23 -15.08 -10.28
CA ARG A 10 15.54 -15.05 -9.00
C ARG A 10 15.85 -13.72 -8.31
N THR A 11 15.19 -12.65 -8.73
CA THR A 11 15.11 -11.40 -7.96
C THR A 11 13.79 -11.40 -7.21
N ALA A 12 13.75 -12.12 -6.09
CA ALA A 12 12.65 -12.00 -5.18
C ALA A 12 12.87 -10.69 -4.38
N ALA A 13 12.17 -9.65 -4.81
CA ALA A 13 11.73 -8.58 -3.92
C ALA A 13 10.25 -8.90 -3.68
N TRP A 14 9.90 -9.44 -2.52
CA TRP A 14 8.51 -9.74 -2.17
C TRP A 14 7.79 -8.46 -1.81
N LEU A 15 7.55 -7.67 -2.86
CA LEU A 15 6.89 -6.38 -2.85
C LEU A 15 6.09 -6.37 -4.16
N ALA A 16 4.79 -6.66 -4.05
CA ALA A 16 3.76 -6.61 -5.08
C ALA A 16 4.25 -6.84 -6.54
N LEU A 17 4.42 -8.11 -6.92
CA LEU A 17 4.22 -8.51 -8.31
C LEU A 17 2.71 -8.41 -8.58
N ILE A 18 2.26 -7.25 -9.03
CA ILE A 18 1.17 -7.25 -10.00
C ILE A 18 1.84 -7.82 -11.24
N ILE A 19 1.48 -9.05 -11.62
CA ILE A 19 1.83 -9.57 -12.94
C ILE A 19 1.22 -8.56 -13.92
N ALA A 20 2.06 -7.73 -14.51
CA ALA A 20 1.68 -6.86 -15.61
C ALA A 20 1.41 -7.79 -16.80
N PHE A 21 0.14 -8.08 -17.04
CA PHE A 21 -0.27 -8.85 -18.22
C PHE A 21 -0.15 -7.95 -19.46
N PRO A 22 0.46 -8.41 -20.55
CA PRO A 22 0.22 -7.80 -21.84
C PRO A 22 -1.27 -8.01 -22.18
N GLY A 23 -2.00 -6.92 -22.38
CA GLY A 23 -3.43 -6.96 -22.66
C GLY A 23 -3.71 -7.80 -23.90
N ALA A 24 -4.26 -9.00 -23.70
CA ALA A 24 -4.99 -9.68 -24.75
C ALA A 24 -6.31 -8.92 -24.92
N ALA A 25 -6.55 -8.39 -26.12
CA ALA A 25 -7.77 -7.67 -26.47
C ALA A 25 -8.98 -8.58 -26.24
N VAL A 26 -9.72 -8.32 -25.15
CA VAL A 26 -11.05 -8.89 -24.92
C VAL A 26 -12.07 -7.91 -25.48
N GLN A 27 -12.93 -8.40 -26.35
CA GLN A 27 -14.01 -7.64 -26.97
C GLN A 27 -14.96 -7.03 -25.91
N GLY A 28 -15.32 -5.76 -26.10
CA GLY A 28 -16.55 -5.10 -25.66
C GLY A 28 -16.87 -5.07 -24.17
N THR A 29 -15.91 -5.31 -23.26
CA THR A 29 -16.14 -5.30 -21.82
C THR A 29 -15.11 -4.42 -21.11
N GLU A 30 -15.53 -3.70 -20.08
CA GLU A 30 -14.65 -2.91 -19.23
C GLU A 30 -13.43 -3.74 -18.81
N ASN A 31 -12.22 -3.22 -19.01
CA ASN A 31 -11.00 -3.92 -18.63
C ASN A 31 -10.75 -3.70 -17.13
N ILE A 32 -11.34 -4.55 -16.30
CA ILE A 32 -11.34 -4.39 -14.84
C ILE A 32 -10.31 -5.31 -14.18
N SER A 33 -9.58 -4.76 -13.21
CA SER A 33 -8.63 -5.54 -12.40
C SER A 33 -9.34 -6.63 -11.57
N PRO A 34 -8.63 -7.67 -11.09
CA PRO A 34 -9.24 -8.73 -10.26
C PRO A 34 -10.07 -8.20 -9.07
N LEU A 35 -11.32 -8.66 -9.00
CA LEU A 35 -12.34 -8.20 -8.03
C LEU A 35 -12.58 -6.68 -8.03
N GLY A 36 -12.18 -5.99 -9.10
CA GLY A 36 -12.42 -4.59 -9.35
C GLY A 36 -13.89 -4.27 -9.54
N ARG A 37 -14.19 -2.98 -9.66
CA ARG A 37 -15.54 -2.48 -9.89
C ARG A 37 -15.52 -1.58 -11.09
N ALA A 38 -16.60 -1.65 -11.88
CA ALA A 38 -16.90 -0.70 -12.93
C ALA A 38 -16.67 0.75 -12.45
N PRO A 39 -15.87 1.55 -13.17
CA PRO A 39 -15.68 2.96 -12.85
C PRO A 39 -16.98 3.75 -12.94
N ASP A 40 -17.21 4.60 -11.93
CA ASP A 40 -18.27 5.61 -11.99
C ASP A 40 -17.69 6.91 -12.59
N TRP A 41 -17.38 6.89 -13.89
CA TRP A 41 -16.79 8.04 -14.60
C TRP A 41 -17.56 9.36 -14.37
N PRO A 42 -18.92 9.40 -14.38
CA PRO A 42 -19.67 10.60 -14.05
C PRO A 42 -19.35 11.20 -12.67
N ALA A 43 -18.93 10.39 -11.68
CA ALA A 43 -18.53 10.92 -10.38
C ALA A 43 -17.29 11.84 -10.43
N LEU A 44 -16.51 11.81 -11.52
CA LEU A 44 -15.38 12.73 -11.72
C LEU A 44 -15.83 14.14 -12.14
N GLU A 45 -17.07 14.35 -12.58
CA GLU A 45 -17.59 15.67 -12.98
C GLU A 45 -17.49 16.73 -11.86
N ARG A 46 -17.51 16.30 -10.59
CA ARG A 46 -17.32 17.22 -9.46
C ARG A 46 -15.93 17.88 -9.41
N PHE A 47 -14.97 17.37 -10.18
CA PHE A 47 -13.59 17.89 -10.23
C PHE A 47 -13.35 18.87 -11.38
N GLN A 48 -14.35 19.13 -12.24
CA GLN A 48 -14.24 20.09 -13.34
C GLN A 48 -13.81 21.47 -12.85
N GLY A 49 -12.69 21.99 -13.38
CA GLY A 49 -12.15 23.30 -13.01
C GLY A 49 -11.58 23.39 -11.58
N THR A 50 -11.17 22.26 -10.98
CA THR A 50 -10.57 22.26 -9.62
C THR A 50 -9.04 22.31 -9.60
N MET A 51 -8.40 22.10 -10.75
CA MET A 51 -6.96 22.16 -10.95
C MET A 51 -6.64 22.92 -12.24
N THR A 52 -5.53 23.64 -12.27
CA THR A 52 -4.99 24.16 -13.54
C THR A 52 -4.33 23.03 -14.33
N GLN A 53 -4.09 23.28 -15.62
CA GLN A 53 -3.35 22.34 -16.47
C GLN A 53 -1.95 22.04 -15.91
N SER A 54 -1.22 23.07 -15.48
CA SER A 54 0.14 22.92 -14.92
C SER A 54 0.17 22.08 -13.64
N GLU A 55 -0.79 22.28 -12.73
CA GLU A 55 -0.93 21.47 -11.52
C GLU A 55 -1.22 20.00 -11.84
N PHE A 56 -2.14 19.77 -12.78
CA PHE A 56 -2.52 18.42 -13.19
C PHE A 56 -1.34 17.70 -13.84
N THR A 57 -0.68 18.33 -14.81
CA THR A 57 0.48 17.76 -15.52
C THR A 57 1.63 17.47 -14.56
N SER A 58 1.94 18.38 -13.65
CA SER A 58 3.00 18.16 -12.66
C SER A 58 2.67 16.99 -11.73
N ALA A 59 1.44 16.90 -11.21
CA ALA A 59 1.03 15.77 -10.38
C ALA A 59 1.07 14.45 -11.17
N LEU A 60 0.55 14.46 -12.40
CA LEU A 60 0.51 13.28 -13.26
C LEU A 60 1.92 12.77 -13.56
N GLN A 61 2.84 13.63 -14.00
CA GLN A 61 4.17 13.21 -14.44
C GLN A 61 5.14 12.94 -13.29
N ASN A 62 5.08 13.73 -12.22
CA ASN A 62 6.08 13.67 -11.16
C ASN A 62 5.66 12.79 -9.97
N VAL A 63 4.38 12.43 -9.88
CA VAL A 63 3.85 11.64 -8.75
C VAL A 63 3.16 10.37 -9.24
N TYR A 64 2.15 10.49 -10.10
CA TYR A 64 1.25 9.38 -10.38
C TYR A 64 1.71 8.48 -11.54
N CYS A 65 2.34 9.00 -12.58
CA CYS A 65 2.66 8.30 -13.83
C CYS A 65 4.10 8.61 -14.26
N THR A 66 5.06 8.39 -13.37
CA THR A 66 6.49 8.67 -13.58
C THR A 66 7.14 7.85 -14.70
N ARG A 67 6.44 6.83 -15.19
CA ARG A 67 6.84 5.97 -16.32
C ARG A 67 5.99 6.21 -17.59
N GLY A 68 5.22 7.30 -17.62
CA GLY A 68 4.34 7.65 -18.72
C GLY A 68 2.91 7.15 -18.52
N VAL A 69 2.02 7.61 -19.40
CA VAL A 69 0.57 7.39 -19.31
C VAL A 69 -0.01 6.51 -20.43
N GLY A 70 0.86 6.01 -21.33
CA GLY A 70 0.44 5.27 -22.52
C GLY A 70 -0.49 6.10 -23.42
N GLU A 71 -1.40 5.43 -24.11
CA GLU A 71 -2.40 6.05 -24.99
C GLU A 71 -3.72 6.34 -24.29
N VAL A 72 -3.84 6.03 -23.00
CA VAL A 72 -5.12 6.07 -22.26
C VAL A 72 -5.40 7.42 -21.59
N ILE A 73 -4.43 8.35 -21.57
CA ILE A 73 -4.57 9.71 -21.05
C ILE A 73 -3.97 10.70 -22.04
N GLN A 74 -4.75 11.71 -22.42
CA GLN A 74 -4.30 12.82 -23.27
C GLN A 74 -4.44 14.13 -22.48
N VAL A 75 -3.40 14.96 -22.48
CA VAL A 75 -3.42 16.28 -21.84
C VAL A 75 -3.25 17.34 -22.89
N GLU A 76 -4.22 18.26 -22.97
CA GLU A 76 -4.28 19.39 -23.88
C GLU A 76 -4.14 20.70 -23.08
N GLU A 77 -4.26 21.85 -23.74
CA GLU A 77 -4.10 23.17 -23.09
C GLU A 77 -5.15 23.42 -22.00
N ASN A 78 -6.42 23.15 -22.29
CA ASN A 78 -7.55 23.50 -21.42
C ASN A 78 -8.28 22.29 -20.83
N LEU A 79 -7.88 21.07 -21.19
CA LEU A 79 -8.53 19.84 -20.74
C LEU A 79 -7.57 18.64 -20.73
N ALA A 80 -7.97 17.58 -20.04
CA ALA A 80 -7.45 16.23 -20.21
C ALA A 80 -8.58 15.27 -20.61
N ARG A 81 -8.23 14.26 -21.41
CA ARG A 81 -9.12 13.18 -21.81
C ARG A 81 -8.60 11.85 -21.26
N PHE A 82 -9.52 11.02 -20.78
CA PHE A 82 -9.23 9.68 -20.27
C PHE A 82 -10.06 8.67 -21.03
N LEU A 83 -9.41 7.64 -21.58
CA LEU A 83 -10.11 6.61 -22.34
C LEU A 83 -11.04 5.86 -21.37
N ILE A 84 -12.31 5.74 -21.73
CA ILE A 84 -13.32 5.01 -20.94
C ILE A 84 -13.93 3.85 -21.71
N ASP A 85 -13.81 3.85 -23.04
CA ASP A 85 -14.13 2.73 -23.90
C ASP A 85 -13.16 2.73 -25.09
N ARG A 86 -12.39 1.65 -25.24
CA ARG A 86 -11.37 1.53 -26.30
C ARG A 86 -11.98 1.22 -27.66
N GLU A 87 -13.09 0.48 -27.71
CA GLU A 87 -13.73 0.08 -28.96
C GLU A 87 -14.51 1.25 -29.57
N GLU A 88 -15.29 1.93 -28.74
CA GLU A 88 -16.06 3.12 -29.15
C GLU A 88 -15.20 4.38 -29.25
N GLN A 89 -13.92 4.31 -28.85
CA GLN A 89 -13.03 5.47 -28.71
C GLN A 89 -13.69 6.58 -27.88
N LYS A 90 -14.31 6.18 -26.76
CA LYS A 90 -15.03 7.08 -25.86
C LYS A 90 -14.12 7.60 -24.78
N TRP A 91 -14.24 8.89 -24.49
CA TRP A 91 -13.37 9.60 -23.54
C TRP A 91 -14.17 10.36 -22.49
N PHE A 92 -13.74 10.28 -21.23
CA PHE A 92 -14.13 11.25 -20.20
C PHE A 92 -13.26 12.50 -20.35
N THR A 93 -13.86 13.68 -20.31
CA THR A 93 -13.14 14.97 -20.46
C THR A 93 -13.16 15.75 -19.16
N LEU A 94 -11.98 16.06 -18.62
CA LEU A 94 -11.77 16.95 -17.48
C LEU A 94 -11.26 18.31 -17.98
N ARG A 95 -12.04 19.36 -17.80
CA ARG A 95 -11.67 20.75 -18.06
C ARG A 95 -10.86 21.32 -16.90
N PHE A 96 -9.79 22.01 -17.22
CA PHE A 96 -8.96 22.71 -16.24
C PHE A 96 -9.56 24.04 -15.82
N ALA A 97 -9.14 24.53 -14.66
CA ALA A 97 -9.32 25.94 -14.31
C ALA A 97 -8.40 26.79 -15.20
N PRO A 98 -8.87 27.96 -15.69
CA PRO A 98 -8.03 28.82 -16.53
C PRO A 98 -6.82 29.38 -15.78
N ASP A 99 -6.97 29.59 -14.47
CA ASP A 99 -5.93 30.10 -13.60
C ASP A 99 -6.19 29.69 -12.14
N GLU A 100 -5.21 29.94 -11.28
CA GLU A 100 -5.26 29.58 -9.87
C GLU A 100 -6.37 30.26 -9.06
N LYS A 101 -6.75 31.49 -9.42
CA LYS A 101 -7.80 32.28 -8.73
C LYS A 101 -9.19 31.79 -9.10
N SER A 102 -9.32 31.25 -10.32
CA SER A 102 -10.56 30.70 -10.88
C SER A 102 -10.85 29.25 -10.45
N ARG A 103 -9.91 28.59 -9.73
CA ARG A 103 -10.07 27.19 -9.29
C ARG A 103 -11.27 27.03 -8.36
N LYS A 104 -12.10 26.03 -8.67
CA LYS A 104 -13.14 25.55 -7.78
C LYS A 104 -12.55 24.78 -6.61
N ARG A 105 -13.26 24.77 -5.48
CA ARG A 105 -12.87 23.98 -4.31
C ARG A 105 -13.05 22.49 -4.58
N VAL A 106 -12.06 21.70 -4.19
CA VAL A 106 -12.12 20.23 -4.22
C VAL A 106 -13.00 19.74 -3.06
N GLY A 107 -14.08 19.03 -3.38
CA GLY A 107 -14.95 18.39 -2.40
C GLY A 107 -14.32 17.13 -1.79
N ARG A 108 -13.60 17.28 -0.67
CA ARG A 108 -12.94 16.17 0.04
C ARG A 108 -13.81 15.60 1.16
N ARG A 109 -13.61 14.32 1.46
CA ARG A 109 -14.21 13.64 2.63
C ARG A 109 -13.30 13.61 3.86
N TRP A 110 -12.09 14.12 3.72
CA TRP A 110 -11.03 14.20 4.72
C TRP A 110 -10.56 15.65 4.87
N LYS A 111 -9.96 15.99 6.01
CA LYS A 111 -9.45 17.32 6.31
C LYS A 111 -7.93 17.39 6.17
N ARG A 112 -7.45 18.44 5.52
CA ARG A 112 -6.03 18.81 5.56
C ARG A 112 -5.65 19.32 6.95
N ALA A 113 -4.39 19.17 7.33
CA ALA A 113 -3.83 19.73 8.56
C ALA A 113 -4.15 21.22 8.70
N ALA A 114 -3.97 22.00 7.63
CA ALA A 114 -4.22 23.44 7.59
C ALA A 114 -5.69 23.86 7.87
N TYR A 115 -6.64 22.92 7.83
CA TYR A 115 -8.05 23.18 8.16
C TYR A 115 -8.45 22.68 9.55
N LEU A 116 -7.54 22.08 10.31
CA LEU A 116 -7.75 21.73 11.70
C LEU A 116 -7.49 22.97 12.59
N PRO A 117 -8.10 23.04 13.79
CA PRO A 117 -7.80 24.12 14.74
C PRO A 117 -6.30 24.21 15.04
N ARG A 118 -5.77 25.33 15.52
CA ARG A 118 -4.33 25.41 15.88
C ARG A 118 -3.92 24.31 16.86
N ALA A 119 -2.75 23.70 16.65
CA ALA A 119 -2.22 22.69 17.55
C ALA A 119 -1.95 23.28 18.95
N ARG A 120 -2.34 22.55 20.00
CA ARG A 120 -2.05 22.91 21.40
C ARG A 120 -1.04 21.91 21.96
N LYS A 121 -0.10 22.38 22.78
CA LYS A 121 0.92 21.52 23.42
C LYS A 121 0.24 20.37 24.19
N GLY A 122 0.67 19.13 23.93
CA GLY A 122 0.09 17.92 24.52
C GLY A 122 -1.25 17.47 23.92
N ARG A 123 -1.76 18.20 22.92
CA ARG A 123 -3.00 17.95 22.19
C ARG A 123 -2.81 18.23 20.68
N GLU A 124 -1.61 17.93 20.17
CA GLU A 124 -1.17 18.25 18.80
C GLU A 124 -2.02 17.59 17.72
N LEU A 125 -2.77 16.53 18.05
CA LEU A 125 -3.63 15.79 17.13
C LEU A 125 -5.13 16.01 17.40
N ALA A 126 -5.48 17.00 18.24
CA ALA A 126 -6.86 17.31 18.57
C ALA A 126 -7.70 17.60 17.31
N GLY A 127 -8.80 16.85 17.16
CA GLY A 127 -9.77 17.00 16.07
C GLY A 127 -9.49 16.15 14.83
N LEU A 128 -8.35 15.46 14.79
CA LEU A 128 -7.95 14.58 13.70
C LEU A 128 -8.57 13.18 13.86
N LYS A 129 -9.09 12.61 12.77
CA LYS A 129 -9.52 11.21 12.72
C LYS A 129 -8.45 10.36 12.03
N ILE A 130 -7.92 9.38 12.76
CA ILE A 130 -6.87 8.48 12.26
C ILE A 130 -7.43 7.06 12.22
N ALA A 131 -7.26 6.38 11.10
CA ALA A 131 -7.44 4.93 11.04
C ALA A 131 -6.07 4.24 11.02
N LEU A 132 -5.90 3.25 11.87
CA LEU A 132 -4.73 2.36 11.87
C LEU A 132 -5.11 1.10 11.10
N ASP A 133 -4.37 0.81 10.03
CA ASP A 133 -4.53 -0.40 9.24
C ASP A 133 -3.32 -1.33 9.49
N PRO A 134 -3.42 -2.27 10.45
CA PRO A 134 -2.36 -3.25 10.64
C PRO A 134 -2.37 -4.23 9.46
N GLY A 135 -1.29 -4.16 8.67
CA GLY A 135 -1.05 -4.99 7.49
C GLY A 135 -1.23 -6.48 7.73
N HIS A 136 -1.59 -7.22 6.68
CA HIS A 136 -1.85 -8.67 6.75
C HIS A 136 -2.97 -9.06 7.73
N ILE A 137 -3.30 -10.34 7.82
CA ILE A 137 -4.34 -10.88 8.70
C ILE A 137 -3.70 -11.45 9.97
N GLY A 138 -2.68 -12.29 9.83
CA GLY A 138 -1.99 -12.94 10.94
C GLY A 138 -2.72 -14.16 11.53
N GLY A 139 -2.26 -14.64 12.68
CA GLY A 139 -2.75 -15.83 13.36
C GLY A 139 -2.72 -17.05 12.45
N LYS A 140 -3.83 -17.79 12.40
CA LYS A 140 -3.94 -18.99 11.54
C LYS A 140 -3.86 -18.70 10.03
N TRP A 141 -3.98 -17.44 9.62
CA TRP A 141 -3.95 -17.04 8.21
C TRP A 141 -2.53 -16.72 7.72
N ALA A 142 -1.59 -16.49 8.64
CA ALA A 142 -0.24 -16.04 8.29
C ALA A 142 0.49 -17.01 7.34
N GLN A 143 0.20 -18.32 7.44
CA GLN A 143 0.77 -19.33 6.55
C GLN A 143 0.27 -19.20 5.11
N MET A 144 -1.04 -19.00 4.94
CA MET A 144 -1.67 -18.77 3.62
C MET A 144 -1.19 -17.45 3.01
N GLU A 145 -0.98 -16.42 3.84
CA GLU A 145 -0.47 -15.12 3.38
C GLU A 145 1.01 -15.19 2.97
N GLU A 146 1.72 -16.26 3.35
CA GLU A 146 3.19 -16.40 3.21
C GLU A 146 3.98 -15.27 3.87
N ARG A 147 3.38 -14.63 4.89
CA ARG A 147 4.01 -13.56 5.68
C ARG A 147 4.33 -14.05 7.08
N TRP A 148 5.06 -15.15 7.12
CA TRP A 148 5.49 -15.81 8.33
C TRP A 148 6.78 -16.59 8.13
N PHE A 149 7.48 -16.88 9.23
CA PHE A 149 8.56 -17.86 9.28
C PHE A 149 8.84 -18.29 10.73
N GLN A 150 9.67 -19.32 10.91
CA GLN A 150 10.11 -19.80 12.22
C GLN A 150 11.53 -20.35 12.11
N VAL A 151 12.37 -20.06 13.11
CA VAL A 151 13.75 -20.57 13.18
C VAL A 151 13.86 -21.54 14.36
N GLY A 152 14.16 -22.81 14.10
CA GLY A 152 14.18 -23.86 15.12
C GLY A 152 12.91 -23.90 15.96
N ASP A 153 13.05 -24.02 17.28
CA ASP A 153 11.93 -24.07 18.23
C ASP A 153 11.45 -22.68 18.71
N SER A 154 11.85 -21.60 18.04
CA SER A 154 11.43 -20.23 18.37
C SER A 154 9.93 -20.02 18.15
N LYS A 155 9.38 -18.91 18.68
CA LYS A 155 8.00 -18.53 18.39
C LYS A 155 7.91 -18.12 16.91
N PRO A 156 6.86 -18.56 16.18
CA PRO A 156 6.69 -18.16 14.79
C PRO A 156 6.52 -16.65 14.68
N ILE A 157 7.21 -16.05 13.72
CA ILE A 157 7.04 -14.65 13.36
C ILE A 157 5.94 -14.58 12.32
N GLN A 158 4.92 -13.76 12.59
CA GLN A 158 3.76 -13.57 11.73
C GLN A 158 3.51 -12.07 11.58
N GLU A 159 3.69 -11.52 10.37
CA GLU A 159 3.65 -10.07 10.17
C GLU A 159 2.34 -9.45 10.66
N GLY A 160 1.20 -10.09 10.35
CA GLY A 160 -0.12 -9.62 10.76
C GLY A 160 -0.34 -9.54 12.27
N ASP A 161 0.42 -10.30 13.06
CA ASP A 161 0.40 -10.24 14.52
C ASP A 161 1.27 -9.10 15.03
N LEU A 162 2.45 -8.92 14.42
CA LEU A 162 3.37 -7.82 14.74
C LEU A 162 2.70 -6.46 14.48
N THR A 163 2.12 -6.28 13.29
CA THR A 163 1.47 -5.01 12.89
C THR A 163 0.28 -4.68 13.78
N LEU A 164 -0.52 -5.69 14.18
CA LEU A 164 -1.64 -5.50 15.10
C LEU A 164 -1.16 -5.10 16.50
N ARG A 165 -0.04 -5.67 16.97
CA ARG A 165 0.57 -5.29 18.25
C ARG A 165 1.02 -3.82 18.23
N VAL A 166 1.71 -3.40 17.17
CA VAL A 166 2.13 -2.00 16.98
C VAL A 166 0.92 -1.07 16.93
N ALA A 167 -0.12 -1.42 16.16
CA ALA A 167 -1.36 -0.61 16.10
C ALA A 167 -1.99 -0.40 17.48
N LYS A 168 -2.02 -1.45 18.31
CA LYS A 168 -2.55 -1.39 19.68
C LYS A 168 -1.72 -0.51 20.61
N LEU A 169 -0.41 -0.36 20.37
CA LEU A 169 0.47 0.56 21.10
C LEU A 169 0.33 2.02 20.61
N ILE A 170 0.18 2.22 19.30
CA ILE A 170 0.00 3.55 18.69
C ILE A 170 -1.34 4.17 19.11
N ALA A 171 -2.44 3.40 19.08
CA ALA A 171 -3.79 3.91 19.32
C ALA A 171 -3.96 4.72 20.63
N PRO A 172 -3.56 4.23 21.83
CA PRO A 172 -3.67 5.00 23.06
C PRO A 172 -2.78 6.25 23.06
N LYS A 173 -1.58 6.21 22.45
CA LYS A 173 -0.67 7.35 22.35
C LYS A 173 -1.29 8.48 21.52
N LEU A 174 -1.85 8.16 20.35
CA LEU A 174 -2.54 9.13 19.50
C LEU A 174 -3.81 9.70 20.16
N ARG A 175 -4.59 8.88 20.87
CA ARG A 175 -5.78 9.34 21.63
C ARG A 175 -5.40 10.32 22.75
N LYS A 176 -4.29 10.08 23.46
CA LYS A 176 -3.77 11.01 24.48
C LYS A 176 -3.49 12.39 23.89
N LEU A 177 -2.95 12.43 22.67
CA LEU A 177 -2.70 13.65 21.88
C LEU A 177 -3.96 14.27 21.25
N GLY A 178 -5.13 13.68 21.45
CA GLY A 178 -6.43 14.23 21.07
C GLY A 178 -7.03 13.75 19.75
N ALA A 179 -6.40 12.79 19.07
CA ALA A 179 -6.99 12.18 17.89
C ALA A 179 -8.15 11.24 18.24
N SER A 180 -9.09 11.10 17.31
CA SER A 180 -10.03 9.98 17.28
C SER A 180 -9.39 8.83 16.49
N VAL A 181 -9.31 7.64 17.08
CA VAL A 181 -8.56 6.52 16.47
C VAL A 181 -9.42 5.26 16.35
N SER A 182 -9.50 4.72 15.13
CA SER A 182 -10.12 3.43 14.81
C SER A 182 -9.08 2.43 14.29
N LEU A 183 -9.29 1.13 14.52
CA LEU A 183 -8.52 0.07 13.86
C LEU A 183 -9.34 -0.47 12.68
N VAL A 184 -8.75 -0.50 11.48
CA VAL A 184 -9.39 -1.09 10.29
C VAL A 184 -9.56 -2.60 10.47
N ARG A 185 -8.56 -3.26 11.07
CA ARG A 185 -8.61 -4.65 11.52
C ARG A 185 -8.25 -4.74 13.00
N PRO A 186 -9.17 -5.13 13.91
CA PRO A 186 -8.91 -5.14 15.35
C PRO A 186 -8.37 -6.48 15.90
N LYS A 187 -8.35 -7.54 15.09
CA LYS A 187 -7.98 -8.92 15.50
C LYS A 187 -7.24 -9.66 14.39
N THR A 188 -6.63 -10.80 14.71
CA THR A 188 -5.94 -11.68 13.76
C THR A 188 -6.92 -12.56 12.96
N ALA A 189 -7.88 -11.90 12.31
CA ALA A 189 -8.89 -12.52 11.46
C ALA A 189 -9.26 -11.57 10.30
N PRO A 190 -9.64 -12.11 9.14
CA PRO A 190 -10.04 -11.30 7.99
C PRO A 190 -11.26 -10.44 8.35
N VAL A 191 -11.33 -9.26 7.74
CA VAL A 191 -12.55 -8.43 7.78
C VAL A 191 -13.49 -8.79 6.64
N THR A 192 -12.96 -9.34 5.53
CA THR A 192 -13.81 -9.88 4.46
C THR A 192 -14.63 -11.09 4.92
N LYS A 193 -15.88 -11.13 4.46
CA LYS A 193 -16.77 -12.29 4.64
C LYS A 193 -16.45 -13.42 3.65
N LYS A 194 -15.79 -13.11 2.53
CA LYS A 194 -15.39 -14.12 1.53
C LYS A 194 -14.29 -15.02 2.05
N ARG A 195 -14.19 -16.21 1.49
CA ARG A 195 -13.15 -17.23 1.70
C ARG A 195 -12.58 -17.66 0.34
N PRO A 196 -11.46 -18.39 0.31
CA PRO A 196 -10.87 -18.88 -0.94
C PRO A 196 -11.89 -19.55 -1.87
N ALA A 197 -12.74 -20.44 -1.34
CA ALA A 197 -13.77 -21.12 -2.12
C ALA A 197 -14.83 -20.20 -2.75
N ASP A 198 -15.02 -18.98 -2.25
CA ASP A 198 -15.95 -17.99 -2.85
C ASP A 198 -15.34 -17.28 -4.07
N LEU A 199 -14.11 -17.63 -4.48
CA LEU A 199 -13.30 -16.95 -5.48
C LEU A 199 -12.86 -17.85 -6.64
N THR A 200 -13.20 -19.14 -6.57
CA THR A 200 -12.77 -20.19 -7.52
C THR A 200 -13.07 -19.87 -8.97
N GLU A 201 -14.26 -19.35 -9.27
CA GLU A 201 -14.60 -19.01 -10.66
C GLU A 201 -13.74 -17.83 -11.18
N THR A 202 -13.51 -16.80 -10.36
CA THR A 202 -12.60 -15.71 -10.71
C THR A 202 -11.16 -16.19 -10.86
N ALA A 203 -10.70 -17.12 -10.01
CA ALA A 203 -9.37 -17.71 -10.13
C ALA A 203 -9.19 -18.47 -11.46
N LYS A 204 -10.17 -19.28 -11.86
CA LYS A 204 -10.17 -19.98 -13.15
C LYS A 204 -10.12 -19.00 -14.32
N GLU A 205 -10.95 -17.95 -14.29
CA GLU A 205 -10.96 -16.91 -15.35
C GLU A 205 -9.59 -16.23 -15.48
N ILE A 206 -8.93 -15.91 -14.37
CA ILE A 206 -7.59 -15.31 -14.37
C ILE A 206 -6.56 -16.27 -14.98
N LEU A 207 -6.58 -17.55 -14.60
CA LEU A 207 -5.66 -18.56 -15.13
C LEU A 207 -5.87 -18.80 -16.63
N LEU A 208 -7.12 -18.88 -17.09
CA LEU A 208 -7.46 -19.01 -18.50
C LEU A 208 -6.97 -17.80 -19.31
N ARG A 209 -7.18 -16.57 -18.81
CA ARG A 209 -6.66 -15.35 -19.44
C ARG A 209 -5.13 -15.30 -19.46
N ALA A 210 -4.48 -15.90 -18.47
CA ALA A 210 -3.02 -16.06 -18.41
C ALA A 210 -2.50 -17.18 -19.34
N GLY A 211 -3.37 -17.85 -20.11
CA GLY A 211 -2.99 -18.92 -21.04
C GLY A 211 -2.89 -20.31 -20.41
N VAL A 212 -3.32 -20.48 -19.16
CA VAL A 212 -3.37 -21.79 -18.48
C VAL A 212 -4.68 -22.49 -18.85
N ALA A 213 -4.68 -23.21 -19.97
CA ALA A 213 -5.89 -23.82 -20.54
C ALA A 213 -6.53 -24.90 -19.65
N GLN A 214 -5.72 -25.61 -18.85
CA GLN A 214 -6.17 -26.65 -17.92
C GLN A 214 -5.52 -26.41 -16.55
N PRO A 215 -6.06 -25.47 -15.75
CA PRO A 215 -5.48 -25.15 -14.46
C PRO A 215 -5.59 -26.35 -13.51
N ARG A 216 -4.52 -26.59 -12.73
CA ARG A 216 -4.51 -27.62 -11.69
C ARG A 216 -5.43 -27.20 -10.55
N GLU A 217 -6.16 -28.12 -9.93
CA GLU A 217 -6.99 -27.78 -8.77
C GLU A 217 -6.14 -27.35 -7.56
N ASP A 218 -5.05 -28.07 -7.29
CA ASP A 218 -4.23 -27.92 -6.08
C ASP A 218 -2.71 -27.98 -6.37
N PHE A 219 -1.91 -27.62 -5.38
CA PHE A 219 -0.46 -27.65 -5.35
C PHE A 219 0.06 -28.48 -4.16
N ALA A 220 1.18 -29.18 -4.35
CA ALA A 220 1.71 -30.10 -3.34
C ALA A 220 2.29 -29.40 -2.10
N GLY A 221 2.72 -28.15 -2.24
CA GLY A 221 3.25 -27.32 -1.17
C GLY A 221 3.97 -26.07 -1.69
N PRO A 222 4.59 -25.26 -0.81
CA PRO A 222 5.24 -24.01 -1.19
C PRO A 222 6.37 -24.16 -2.24
N ALA A 223 7.00 -25.33 -2.32
CA ALA A 223 8.07 -25.62 -3.27
C ALA A 223 7.58 -26.21 -4.62
N ASP A 224 6.27 -26.35 -4.83
CA ASP A 224 5.70 -26.84 -6.09
C ASP A 224 5.98 -25.81 -7.22
N PRO A 225 6.73 -26.18 -8.27
CA PRO A 225 7.13 -25.25 -9.33
C PRO A 225 5.96 -24.73 -10.17
N GLU A 226 4.82 -25.42 -10.16
CA GLU A 226 3.62 -25.03 -10.91
C GLU A 226 2.52 -24.51 -9.99
N LYS A 227 2.84 -24.24 -8.72
CA LYS A 227 1.91 -23.71 -7.72
C LYS A 227 1.11 -22.51 -8.24
N GLU A 228 1.78 -21.61 -8.96
CA GLU A 228 1.17 -20.40 -9.52
C GLU A 228 0.07 -20.67 -10.55
N GLN A 229 0.07 -21.85 -11.16
CA GLN A 229 -0.91 -22.30 -12.16
C GLN A 229 -2.08 -23.07 -11.53
N SER A 230 -2.14 -23.19 -10.20
CA SER A 230 -3.21 -23.88 -9.49
C SER A 230 -4.35 -22.94 -9.08
N ILE A 231 -5.58 -23.46 -9.13
CA ILE A 231 -6.80 -22.76 -8.71
C ILE A 231 -6.71 -22.38 -7.24
N ARG A 232 -6.36 -23.34 -6.36
CA ARG A 232 -6.23 -23.07 -4.93
C ARG A 232 -5.29 -21.92 -4.62
N TRP A 233 -4.13 -21.85 -5.28
CA TRP A 233 -3.19 -20.75 -5.05
C TRP A 233 -3.78 -19.39 -5.45
N GLN A 234 -4.46 -19.33 -6.59
CA GLN A 234 -5.13 -18.11 -7.05
C GLN A 234 -6.29 -17.72 -6.13
N ASP A 235 -7.06 -18.68 -5.62
CA ASP A 235 -8.11 -18.45 -4.62
C ASP A 235 -7.54 -17.84 -3.33
N GLU A 236 -6.44 -18.39 -2.83
CA GLU A 236 -5.73 -17.86 -1.67
C GLU A 236 -5.24 -16.42 -1.94
N LEU A 237 -4.58 -16.17 -3.07
CA LEU A 237 -4.13 -14.82 -3.47
C LEU A 237 -5.29 -13.82 -3.58
N LEU A 238 -6.37 -14.19 -4.25
CA LEU A 238 -7.56 -13.35 -4.39
C LEU A 238 -8.18 -13.05 -3.02
N PHE A 239 -8.17 -14.00 -2.10
CA PHE A 239 -8.71 -13.83 -0.76
C PHE A 239 -7.95 -12.76 0.03
N TYR A 240 -6.64 -12.92 0.24
CA TYR A 240 -5.90 -12.03 1.14
C TYR A 240 -5.32 -10.78 0.46
N ARG A 241 -5.04 -10.80 -0.86
CA ARG A 241 -4.49 -9.62 -1.58
C ARG A 241 -5.55 -8.76 -2.24
N ASN A 242 -6.72 -9.30 -2.55
CA ASN A 242 -7.78 -8.53 -3.23
C ASN A 242 -9.01 -8.35 -2.35
N SER A 243 -9.68 -9.45 -1.97
CA SER A 243 -10.94 -9.39 -1.24
C SER A 243 -10.79 -8.72 0.13
N GLU A 244 -9.79 -9.11 0.91
CA GLU A 244 -9.50 -8.52 2.22
C GLU A 244 -9.19 -7.02 2.12
N ILE A 245 -8.28 -6.61 1.23
CA ILE A 245 -7.90 -5.20 1.08
C ILE A 245 -9.08 -4.35 0.58
N ARG A 246 -9.89 -4.86 -0.34
CA ARG A 246 -11.10 -4.16 -0.83
C ARG A 246 -12.16 -4.02 0.25
N GLU A 247 -12.30 -4.99 1.15
CA GLU A 247 -13.21 -4.85 2.30
C GLU A 247 -12.68 -3.83 3.32
N ARG A 248 -11.37 -3.80 3.57
CA ARG A 248 -10.75 -2.73 4.36
C ARG A 248 -10.99 -1.36 3.75
N ALA A 249 -10.89 -1.23 2.42
CA ALA A 249 -11.22 0.00 1.72
C ALA A 249 -12.69 0.40 1.90
N ARG A 250 -13.61 -0.56 1.91
CA ARG A 250 -15.03 -0.29 2.23
C ARG A 250 -15.15 0.29 3.63
N ILE A 251 -14.56 -0.36 4.65
CA ILE A 251 -14.58 0.12 6.05
C ILE A 251 -14.02 1.55 6.13
N VAL A 252 -12.85 1.81 5.55
CA VAL A 252 -12.21 3.13 5.52
C VAL A 252 -13.11 4.18 4.88
N ASN A 253 -13.64 3.88 3.70
CA ASN A 253 -14.35 4.85 2.87
C ASN A 253 -15.79 5.11 3.34
N THR A 254 -16.44 4.13 3.99
CA THR A 254 -17.86 4.20 4.32
C THR A 254 -18.16 4.26 5.81
N GLU A 255 -17.32 3.67 6.67
CA GLU A 255 -17.57 3.57 8.11
C GLU A 255 -16.72 4.55 8.90
N THR A 256 -15.39 4.42 8.83
CA THR A 256 -14.48 5.20 9.68
C THR A 256 -14.25 6.62 9.17
N LYS A 257 -14.19 6.79 7.83
CA LYS A 257 -14.01 8.09 7.14
C LYS A 257 -12.92 8.94 7.81
N PRO A 258 -11.68 8.42 7.91
CA PRO A 258 -10.61 9.10 8.60
C PRO A 258 -10.10 10.28 7.77
N ASP A 259 -9.38 11.18 8.44
CA ASP A 259 -8.61 12.24 7.79
C ASP A 259 -7.28 11.70 7.25
N VAL A 260 -6.73 10.66 7.88
CA VAL A 260 -5.52 9.94 7.43
C VAL A 260 -5.55 8.47 7.86
N VAL A 261 -5.00 7.58 7.02
CA VAL A 261 -4.77 6.16 7.34
C VAL A 261 -3.27 5.92 7.49
N LEU A 262 -2.90 5.19 8.55
CA LEU A 262 -1.54 4.69 8.76
C LEU A 262 -1.54 3.18 8.54
N CYS A 263 -0.96 2.73 7.42
CA CYS A 263 -0.79 1.31 7.11
C CYS A 263 0.53 0.82 7.70
N LEU A 264 0.44 -0.11 8.64
CA LEU A 264 1.60 -0.57 9.43
C LEU A 264 2.05 -1.93 8.92
N HIS A 265 3.33 -2.06 8.58
CA HIS A 265 3.92 -3.26 7.99
C HIS A 265 5.33 -3.53 8.53
N PHE A 266 5.83 -4.73 8.27
CA PHE A 266 7.26 -5.05 8.35
C PHE A 266 7.70 -5.51 6.98
N ASN A 267 8.87 -5.07 6.54
CA ASN A 267 9.42 -5.56 5.29
C ASN A 267 10.01 -6.98 5.48
N ALA A 268 10.35 -7.65 4.38
CA ALA A 268 11.14 -8.87 4.39
C ALA A 268 12.06 -8.90 3.17
N GLU A 269 13.26 -9.43 3.35
CA GLU A 269 14.16 -9.77 2.24
C GLU A 269 13.87 -11.19 1.78
N SER A 270 14.36 -11.52 0.59
CA SER A 270 14.24 -12.89 0.11
C SER A 270 15.29 -13.81 0.70
N TRP A 271 14.87 -15.05 0.91
CA TRP A 271 15.76 -16.14 1.27
C TRP A 271 16.74 -16.43 0.14
N GLU A 272 18.01 -16.68 0.47
CA GLU A 272 19.01 -17.13 -0.50
C GLU A 272 18.64 -18.53 -1.07
N ASP A 273 18.30 -19.47 -0.19
CA ASP A 273 17.62 -20.73 -0.55
C ASP A 273 16.24 -20.78 0.13
N PRO A 274 15.14 -20.60 -0.62
CA PRO A 274 13.79 -20.73 -0.09
C PRO A 274 13.49 -22.10 0.55
N ARG A 275 14.27 -23.15 0.25
CA ARG A 275 14.11 -24.49 0.85
C ARG A 275 14.84 -24.62 2.19
N ASN A 276 15.77 -23.71 2.47
CA ASN A 276 16.51 -23.65 3.73
C ASN A 276 16.63 -22.17 4.15
N PRO A 277 15.53 -21.55 4.60
CA PRO A 277 15.50 -20.14 4.89
C PRO A 277 16.43 -19.80 6.05
N THR A 278 17.33 -18.85 5.82
CA THR A 278 18.26 -18.29 6.82
C THR A 278 17.96 -16.82 7.07
N LEU A 279 18.18 -16.37 8.30
CA LEU A 279 18.09 -14.95 8.62
C LEU A 279 19.09 -14.15 7.79
N VAL A 280 18.73 -12.93 7.42
CA VAL A 280 19.59 -12.03 6.63
C VAL A 280 20.22 -10.96 7.52
N ASP A 281 21.33 -10.39 7.09
CA ASP A 281 21.94 -9.26 7.81
C ASP A 281 21.27 -7.93 7.49
N ARG A 282 20.59 -7.84 6.34
CA ARG A 282 20.00 -6.59 5.84
C ARG A 282 18.84 -6.14 6.71
N ASN A 283 18.84 -4.86 7.05
CA ASN A 283 17.73 -4.17 7.70
C ASN A 283 17.68 -2.73 7.18
N HIS A 284 16.48 -2.24 6.88
CA HIS A 284 16.27 -0.93 6.27
C HIS A 284 14.87 -0.42 6.54
N LEU A 285 14.72 0.88 6.35
CA LEU A 285 13.49 1.63 6.54
C LEU A 285 13.04 2.21 5.21
N HIS A 286 11.75 2.11 4.92
CA HIS A 286 11.13 2.98 3.95
C HIS A 286 9.64 3.21 4.24
N LEU A 287 9.11 4.28 3.66
CA LEU A 287 7.69 4.60 3.66
C LEU A 287 7.19 4.64 2.22
N LEU A 288 5.93 4.25 2.02
CA LEU A 288 5.26 4.31 0.73
C LEU A 288 4.06 5.26 0.78
N ILE A 289 3.89 6.02 -0.30
CA ILE A 289 2.70 6.81 -0.61
C ILE A 289 2.17 6.40 -1.98
N ASN A 290 0.95 6.79 -2.32
CA ASN A 290 0.37 6.44 -3.61
C ASN A 290 1.05 7.20 -4.78
N GLY A 291 1.31 6.50 -5.88
CA GLY A 291 1.82 7.09 -7.13
C GLY A 291 2.57 6.06 -7.99
N SER A 292 3.35 6.51 -8.98
CA SER A 292 4.20 5.69 -9.86
C SER A 292 3.49 4.48 -10.50
N TYR A 293 2.28 4.69 -10.99
CA TYR A 293 1.51 3.74 -11.78
C TYR A 293 2.25 3.45 -13.09
N LEU A 294 2.36 2.16 -13.42
CA LEU A 294 2.94 1.72 -14.69
C LEU A 294 1.92 1.84 -15.83
N PRO A 295 2.36 2.07 -17.09
CA PRO A 295 1.47 2.09 -18.25
C PRO A 295 0.56 0.86 -18.35
N ALA A 296 1.11 -0.34 -18.07
CA ALA A 296 0.31 -1.58 -18.09
C ALA A 296 -0.76 -1.63 -17.00
N GLU A 297 -0.55 -0.98 -15.84
CA GLU A 297 -1.58 -0.88 -14.80
C GLU A 297 -2.68 0.11 -15.20
N LEU A 298 -2.32 1.15 -15.95
CA LEU A 298 -3.28 2.13 -16.49
C LEU A 298 -4.13 1.54 -17.62
N GLU A 299 -3.85 0.35 -18.13
CA GLU A 299 -4.78 -0.32 -19.06
C GLU A 299 -6.08 -0.76 -18.38
N PHE A 300 -6.08 -0.91 -17.05
CA PHE A 300 -7.29 -1.25 -16.30
C PHE A 300 -8.13 0.00 -15.98
N ASP A 301 -9.40 -0.04 -16.35
CA ASP A 301 -10.31 1.11 -16.26
C ASP A 301 -10.54 1.53 -14.81
N ASP A 302 -10.68 0.56 -13.89
CA ASP A 302 -10.83 0.80 -12.45
C ASP A 302 -9.56 1.40 -11.84
N VAL A 303 -8.39 0.92 -12.25
CA VAL A 303 -7.10 1.46 -11.77
C VAL A 303 -6.92 2.92 -12.22
N ARG A 304 -7.21 3.26 -13.49
CA ARG A 304 -7.18 4.65 -13.96
C ARG A 304 -8.14 5.52 -13.17
N PHE A 305 -9.38 5.06 -13.01
CA PHE A 305 -10.40 5.81 -12.28
C PHE A 305 -9.97 6.08 -10.83
N GLU A 306 -9.48 5.05 -10.13
CA GLU A 306 -9.01 5.16 -8.75
C GLU A 306 -7.80 6.12 -8.64
N MET A 307 -6.83 6.04 -9.56
CA MET A 307 -5.71 6.99 -9.65
C MET A 307 -6.21 8.43 -9.82
N LEU A 308 -7.17 8.67 -10.72
CA LEU A 308 -7.71 10.01 -10.95
C LEU A 308 -8.47 10.53 -9.72
N GLN A 309 -9.19 9.67 -8.99
CA GLN A 309 -9.81 10.07 -7.73
C GLN A 309 -8.78 10.59 -6.72
N ARG A 310 -7.60 9.97 -6.67
CA ARG A 310 -6.49 10.34 -5.77
C ARG A 310 -5.85 11.66 -6.21
N LEU A 311 -5.44 11.74 -7.48
CA LEU A 311 -4.84 12.93 -8.09
C LEU A 311 -5.75 14.16 -7.93
N LEU A 312 -7.01 14.05 -8.36
CA LEU A 312 -7.96 15.17 -8.34
C LEU A 312 -8.43 15.54 -6.92
N SER A 313 -8.31 14.62 -5.96
CA SER A 313 -8.52 14.92 -4.54
C SER A 313 -7.33 15.66 -3.90
N ARG A 314 -6.20 15.77 -4.62
CA ARG A 314 -4.94 16.36 -4.15
C ARG A 314 -4.45 15.73 -2.84
N THR A 315 -4.59 14.41 -2.70
CA THR A 315 -4.18 13.67 -1.49
C THR A 315 -2.67 13.71 -1.27
N HIS A 316 -1.89 13.69 -2.35
CA HIS A 316 -0.43 13.75 -2.31
C HIS A 316 0.12 14.96 -1.52
N GLU A 317 -0.58 16.11 -1.57
CA GLU A 317 -0.18 17.33 -0.85
C GLU A 317 -0.21 17.19 0.68
N GLU A 318 -0.95 16.22 1.19
CA GLU A 318 -0.97 15.88 2.61
C GLU A 318 -0.04 14.69 2.89
N GLU A 319 -0.05 13.68 2.02
CA GLU A 319 0.71 12.43 2.21
C GLU A 319 2.21 12.65 2.19
N PHE A 320 2.72 13.37 1.20
CA PHE A 320 4.16 13.51 1.02
C PHE A 320 4.86 14.21 2.20
N PRO A 321 4.45 15.42 2.63
CA PRO A 321 5.11 16.08 3.75
C PRO A 321 4.92 15.34 5.08
N LEU A 322 3.78 14.65 5.28
CA LEU A 322 3.59 13.78 6.43
C LEU A 322 4.54 12.58 6.41
N ALA A 323 4.69 11.92 5.26
CA ALA A 323 5.62 10.80 5.08
C ALA A 323 7.06 11.22 5.33
N GLU A 324 7.52 12.38 4.82
CA GLU A 324 8.88 12.88 5.05
C GLU A 324 9.16 13.08 6.55
N LYS A 325 8.23 13.71 7.30
CA LYS A 325 8.39 13.89 8.75
C LYS A 325 8.39 12.57 9.50
N ALA A 326 7.51 11.64 9.13
CA ALA A 326 7.43 10.36 9.79
C ALA A 326 8.61 9.43 9.47
N ALA A 327 9.12 9.47 8.25
CA ALA A 327 10.35 8.78 7.87
C ALA A 327 11.55 9.31 8.67
N LEU A 328 11.70 10.63 8.79
CA LEU A 328 12.78 11.23 9.59
C LEU A 328 12.70 10.85 11.07
N ALA A 329 11.50 10.83 11.65
CA ALA A 329 11.31 10.41 13.04
C ALA A 329 11.69 8.94 13.25
N LEU A 330 11.29 8.06 12.32
CA LEU A 330 11.68 6.64 12.36
C LEU A 330 13.18 6.47 12.14
N ALA A 331 13.78 7.11 11.15
CA ALA A 331 15.22 7.03 10.88
C ALA A 331 16.06 7.46 12.09
N ARG A 332 15.66 8.52 12.81
CA ARG A 332 16.32 8.94 14.06
C ARG A 332 16.23 7.90 15.17
N ARG A 333 15.15 7.11 15.23
CA ARG A 333 14.95 6.11 16.27
C ARG A 333 15.60 4.78 15.94
N THR A 334 15.44 4.33 14.71
CA THR A 334 15.92 3.03 14.25
C THR A 334 17.39 3.07 13.86
N GLN A 335 17.90 4.24 13.47
CA GLN A 335 19.24 4.41 12.88
C GLN A 335 19.46 3.55 11.63
N LEU A 336 18.37 3.12 10.98
CA LEU A 336 18.43 2.26 9.80
C LEU A 336 18.62 3.07 8.52
N PRO A 337 19.35 2.52 7.53
CA PRO A 337 19.48 3.14 6.23
C PRO A 337 18.16 3.09 5.45
N PRO A 338 18.01 3.96 4.42
CA PRO A 338 16.88 3.87 3.51
C PRO A 338 16.93 2.58 2.69
N TYR A 339 15.77 2.01 2.36
CA TYR A 339 15.69 0.92 1.40
C TYR A 339 16.10 1.37 -0.01
N GLU A 340 16.76 0.50 -0.75
CA GLU A 340 17.15 0.72 -2.14
C GLU A 340 16.31 -0.13 -3.08
N TYR A 341 15.36 0.52 -3.76
CA TYR A 341 14.58 -0.11 -4.81
C TYR A 341 15.40 -0.32 -6.08
N THR A 342 15.29 -1.52 -6.66
CA THR A 342 15.89 -1.90 -7.95
C THR A 342 14.87 -2.05 -9.07
N THR A 343 13.59 -1.83 -8.79
CA THR A 343 12.47 -2.02 -9.72
C THR A 343 11.97 -0.69 -10.28
N GLU A 344 11.30 -0.73 -11.43
CA GLU A 344 10.79 0.48 -12.11
C GLU A 344 9.41 0.95 -11.62
N ASN A 345 8.70 0.10 -10.86
CA ASN A 345 7.34 0.31 -10.36
C ASN A 345 7.25 1.23 -9.12
N VAL A 346 8.24 2.10 -8.96
CA VAL A 346 8.40 2.99 -7.83
C VAL A 346 9.13 4.26 -8.28
N ALA A 347 8.83 5.36 -7.59
CA ALA A 347 9.56 6.61 -7.71
C ALA A 347 10.04 7.06 -6.34
N LYS A 348 11.33 7.42 -6.24
CA LYS A 348 11.89 8.02 -5.02
C LYS A 348 11.36 9.43 -4.87
N MET A 349 10.89 9.77 -3.67
CA MET A 349 10.28 11.06 -3.38
C MET A 349 11.10 11.82 -2.34
N GLY A 350 11.08 13.16 -2.47
CA GLY A 350 11.68 14.06 -1.49
C GLY A 350 13.19 13.93 -1.39
N SER A 351 13.71 14.40 -0.25
CA SER A 351 15.15 14.55 -0.03
C SER A 351 15.69 13.62 1.05
N THR A 352 14.82 13.07 1.90
CA THR A 352 15.24 12.19 3.00
C THR A 352 15.79 10.85 2.52
N GLY A 353 15.34 10.42 1.34
CA GLY A 353 15.70 9.15 0.74
C GLY A 353 14.88 7.95 1.20
N TYR A 354 13.94 8.14 2.14
CA TYR A 354 13.15 7.06 2.74
C TYR A 354 11.73 6.94 2.17
N VAL A 355 11.25 7.93 1.42
CA VAL A 355 9.87 7.98 0.94
C VAL A 355 9.81 7.62 -0.55
N PHE A 356 8.86 6.77 -0.90
CA PHE A 356 8.66 6.30 -2.26
C PHE A 356 7.19 6.36 -2.68
N ALA A 357 6.91 6.76 -3.91
CA ALA A 357 5.59 6.68 -4.52
C ALA A 357 5.43 5.34 -5.24
N ARG A 358 4.35 4.62 -4.95
CA ARG A 358 4.05 3.31 -5.54
C ARG A 358 2.55 3.02 -5.58
N ASN A 359 2.13 2.29 -6.60
CA ASN A 359 0.77 1.83 -6.76
C ASN A 359 0.52 0.56 -5.93
N LEU A 360 0.01 0.72 -4.71
CA LEU A 360 -0.49 -0.37 -3.87
C LEU A 360 -2.01 -0.29 -3.79
N ILE A 361 -2.70 -1.43 -3.75
CA ILE A 361 -4.18 -1.47 -3.74
C ILE A 361 -4.74 -0.63 -2.58
N ALA A 362 -4.21 -0.75 -1.36
CA ALA A 362 -4.69 0.06 -0.23
C ALA A 362 -4.47 1.57 -0.43
N THR A 363 -3.28 1.99 -0.89
CA THR A 363 -2.96 3.40 -1.12
C THR A 363 -3.76 4.00 -2.28
N ARG A 364 -4.19 3.16 -3.23
CA ARG A 364 -5.07 3.51 -4.34
C ARG A 364 -6.55 3.60 -3.93
N LEU A 365 -7.04 2.66 -3.14
CA LEU A 365 -8.47 2.53 -2.83
C LEU A 365 -8.97 3.40 -1.68
N TYR A 366 -8.11 3.77 -0.73
CA TYR A 366 -8.52 4.55 0.43
C TYR A 366 -8.66 6.03 0.01
N ARG A 367 -9.87 6.58 0.15
CA ARG A 367 -10.26 7.91 -0.32
C ARG A 367 -9.91 9.02 0.69
N CYS A 368 -8.71 8.94 1.26
CA CYS A 368 -8.06 9.88 2.17
C CYS A 368 -6.53 9.71 2.07
N PRO A 369 -5.72 10.62 2.62
CA PRO A 369 -4.29 10.43 2.79
C PRO A 369 -3.94 9.07 3.44
N VAL A 370 -2.96 8.36 2.87
CA VAL A 370 -2.45 7.07 3.33
C VAL A 370 -0.92 7.10 3.36
N ILE A 371 -0.35 6.70 4.49
CA ILE A 371 1.09 6.45 4.63
C ILE A 371 1.30 4.97 4.94
N TYR A 372 2.13 4.30 4.15
CA TYR A 372 2.60 2.94 4.39
C TYR A 372 3.94 2.97 5.11
N PHE A 373 4.06 2.22 6.20
CA PHE A 373 5.26 2.19 7.04
C PHE A 373 5.89 0.80 6.99
N GLU A 374 7.15 0.72 6.56
CA GLU A 374 7.96 -0.50 6.56
C GLU A 374 9.33 -0.23 7.21
N PRO A 375 9.40 -0.13 8.55
CA PRO A 375 10.60 0.33 9.24
C PRO A 375 11.62 -0.74 9.57
N TYR A 376 11.28 -2.02 9.47
CA TYR A 376 12.18 -3.12 9.79
C TYR A 376 11.98 -4.29 8.82
N VAL A 377 13.05 -5.01 8.56
CA VAL A 377 13.06 -6.28 7.82
C VAL A 377 12.84 -7.42 8.81
N MET A 378 11.66 -8.05 8.84
CA MET A 378 11.28 -9.03 9.87
C MET A 378 12.17 -10.27 9.92
N ASN A 379 12.78 -10.65 8.79
CA ASN A 379 13.71 -11.77 8.69
C ASN A 379 15.18 -11.36 8.76
N SER A 380 15.47 -10.13 9.17
CA SER A 380 16.82 -9.76 9.61
C SER A 380 17.17 -10.48 10.91
N ASP A 381 18.42 -10.91 11.09
CA ASP A 381 18.87 -11.55 12.33
C ASP A 381 18.59 -10.67 13.56
N GLU A 382 18.96 -9.40 13.49
CA GLU A 382 18.72 -8.43 14.56
C GLU A 382 17.22 -8.32 14.87
N VAL A 383 16.39 -8.15 13.84
CA VAL A 383 14.95 -7.94 14.01
C VAL A 383 14.27 -9.19 14.55
N PHE A 384 14.68 -10.37 14.08
CA PHE A 384 14.18 -11.65 14.58
C PHE A 384 14.36 -11.74 16.10
N TRP A 385 15.59 -11.52 16.61
CA TRP A 385 15.85 -11.59 18.05
C TRP A 385 15.08 -10.53 18.85
N ARG A 386 14.99 -9.30 18.34
CA ARG A 386 14.17 -8.24 18.97
C ARG A 386 12.69 -8.60 19.03
N VAL A 387 12.16 -9.30 18.02
CA VAL A 387 10.77 -9.78 18.00
C VAL A 387 10.57 -10.94 18.98
N GLN A 388 11.54 -11.86 19.10
CA GLN A 388 11.48 -12.97 20.05
C GLN A 388 11.40 -12.50 21.51
N GLU A 389 12.09 -11.42 21.86
CA GLU A 389 12.01 -10.78 23.19
C GLU A 389 10.61 -10.23 23.52
N GLY A 390 9.79 -9.97 22.51
CA GLY A 390 8.42 -9.50 22.67
C GLY A 390 8.30 -8.01 23.02
N ASP A 391 7.14 -7.65 23.57
CA ASP A 391 6.90 -6.30 24.08
C ASP A 391 7.35 -6.19 25.54
N TYR A 392 8.09 -5.14 25.85
CA TYR A 392 8.57 -4.84 27.20
C TYR A 392 8.68 -3.33 27.43
N GLU A 393 8.49 -2.93 28.69
CA GLU A 393 8.70 -1.55 29.14
C GLU A 393 10.20 -1.24 29.32
N GLY A 394 10.56 0.02 29.13
CA GLY A 394 11.93 0.49 29.35
C GLY A 394 12.93 -0.01 28.32
N ILE A 395 14.15 -0.26 28.78
CA ILE A 395 15.31 -0.68 27.98
C ILE A 395 15.73 -2.07 28.42
N ARG A 396 16.07 -2.93 27.45
CA ARG A 396 16.70 -4.23 27.70
C ARG A 396 17.87 -4.44 26.74
N SER A 397 18.82 -5.25 27.17
CA SER A 397 19.90 -5.71 26.31
C SER A 397 19.40 -6.83 25.40
N VAL A 398 19.43 -6.60 24.08
CA VAL A 398 19.14 -7.61 23.06
C VAL A 398 20.39 -7.72 22.20
N ASN A 399 20.99 -8.91 22.15
CA ASN A 399 22.29 -9.16 21.50
C ASN A 399 23.38 -8.15 21.91
N GLY A 400 23.43 -7.83 23.22
CA GLY A 400 24.43 -6.94 23.79
C GLY A 400 24.18 -5.45 23.56
N ILE A 401 23.06 -5.08 22.95
CA ILE A 401 22.71 -3.67 22.70
C ILE A 401 21.45 -3.29 23.48
N ASP A 402 21.59 -2.28 24.33
CA ASP A 402 20.51 -1.72 25.13
C ASP A 402 19.57 -0.88 24.27
N ARG A 403 18.32 -1.32 24.19
CA ARG A 403 17.30 -0.69 23.35
C ARG A 403 15.89 -0.91 23.88
N PRO A 404 14.90 -0.10 23.49
CA PRO A 404 13.51 -0.37 23.78
C PRO A 404 12.98 -1.54 22.95
N SER A 405 11.81 -2.04 23.34
CA SER A 405 11.08 -3.02 22.54
C SER A 405 10.86 -2.48 21.12
N ILE A 406 11.11 -3.32 20.12
CA ILE A 406 10.92 -2.97 18.70
C ILE A 406 9.51 -2.47 18.40
N PHE A 407 8.49 -3.00 19.10
CA PHE A 407 7.11 -2.57 18.93
C PHE A 407 6.85 -1.16 19.44
N ARG A 408 7.52 -0.78 20.54
CA ARG A 408 7.42 0.56 21.14
C ARG A 408 8.25 1.57 20.40
N GLU A 409 9.45 1.20 19.97
CA GLU A 409 10.30 2.01 19.09
C GLU A 409 9.57 2.39 17.80
N TYR A 410 8.93 1.42 17.15
CA TYR A 410 8.08 1.66 15.99
C TYR A 410 6.91 2.59 16.34
N ALA A 411 6.14 2.26 17.39
CA ALA A 411 4.98 3.04 17.78
C ALA A 411 5.34 4.50 18.09
N ASP A 412 6.45 4.73 18.78
CA ASP A 412 6.92 6.06 19.13
C ASP A 412 7.42 6.84 17.90
N GLY A 413 8.14 6.21 16.98
CA GLY A 413 8.57 6.87 15.74
C GLY A 413 7.40 7.31 14.86
N VAL A 414 6.36 6.49 14.75
CA VAL A 414 5.13 6.88 14.03
C VAL A 414 4.45 8.06 14.73
N VAL A 415 4.27 7.98 16.05
CA VAL A 415 3.60 9.05 16.83
C VAL A 415 4.37 10.37 16.75
N GLU A 416 5.69 10.34 16.88
CA GLU A 416 6.53 11.53 16.75
C GLU A 416 6.46 12.14 15.37
N GLY A 417 6.51 11.32 14.32
CA GLY A 417 6.35 11.76 12.94
C GLY A 417 5.05 12.54 12.70
N LEU A 418 3.94 12.01 13.22
CA LEU A 418 2.65 12.69 13.15
C LEU A 418 2.65 13.99 13.96
N VAL A 419 3.19 13.99 15.17
CA VAL A 419 3.26 15.19 16.01
C VAL A 419 4.09 16.28 15.34
N ASP A 420 5.24 15.94 14.78
CA ASP A 420 6.13 16.87 14.08
C ASP A 420 5.40 17.51 12.88
N TYR A 421 4.76 16.69 12.04
CA TYR A 421 3.99 17.18 10.90
C TYR A 421 2.83 18.09 11.32
N TYR A 422 1.93 17.62 12.19
CA TYR A 422 0.74 18.38 12.55
C TYR A 422 1.04 19.60 13.42
N ARG A 423 2.17 19.65 14.12
CA ARG A 423 2.62 20.86 14.83
C ARG A 423 3.11 21.93 13.86
N GLU A 424 3.76 21.54 12.77
CA GLU A 424 4.29 22.47 11.76
C GLU A 424 3.20 22.96 10.81
N ALA A 425 2.28 22.08 10.42
CA ALA A 425 1.23 22.36 9.45
C ALA A 425 -0.02 23.07 10.02
N ARG A 426 -0.09 23.32 11.35
CA ARG A 426 -1.22 23.95 12.07
C ARG A 426 -0.75 25.09 12.97
#